data_AF-Q2S730-F1
#
_entry.id   AF-Q2S730-F1
#
_cell.length_a   1.000
_cell.length_b   1.000
_cell.length_c   1.000
_cell.angle_alpha   90.00
_cell.angle_beta   90.00
_cell.angle_gamma   90.00
#
_symmetry.space_group_name_H-M   'P 1'
#
loop_
_entity.id
_entity.type
_entity.pdbx_description
1 polymer ?
#
loop_
_entity_poly.entity_id
_entity_poly.type
_entity_poly.pdbx_seq_one_letter_code
_entity_poly.pdbx_strand_id
1 'polypeptide(L)'
;MELCTRSRRVQDEMVMLKDIKWTKGDTPKEQGVYIIAVETFSIASSSASYWSPVEGWTNIAPDDKVRGFIPLHDVIMQLPYFWEDDESTGTP
;
A
#
# COMPACT_ATOMS: atom_id res chain seq x y z
N MET A 1 -35.55 -37.16 12.53
CA MET A 1 -35.12 -36.27 13.63
C MET A 1 -33.62 -36.13 13.50
N GLU A 2 -32.98 -34.98 13.32
CA GLU A 2 -33.38 -33.58 13.20
C GLU A 2 -32.31 -32.90 12.33
N LEU A 3 -32.76 -31.95 11.51
CA LEU A 3 -31.92 -30.97 10.85
C LEU A 3 -31.25 -30.09 11.91
N CYS A 4 -29.92 -30.01 11.93
CA CYS A 4 -29.25 -28.88 12.58
C CYS A 4 -28.62 -27.99 11.50
N THR A 5 -29.48 -27.09 11.02
CA THR A 5 -29.18 -25.98 10.12
C THR A 5 -28.36 -24.93 10.85
N ARG A 6 -27.51 -24.22 10.10
CA ARG A 6 -26.90 -22.92 10.44
C ARG A 6 -25.92 -22.93 11.62
N SER A 7 -24.63 -22.96 11.30
CA SER A 7 -23.71 -22.06 11.99
C SER A 7 -22.99 -21.19 10.96
N ARG A 8 -23.05 -19.90 11.23
CA ARG A 8 -22.73 -18.75 10.39
C ARG A 8 -21.46 -18.96 9.55
N ARG A 9 -21.61 -18.75 8.24
CA ARG A 9 -20.55 -18.12 7.46
C ARG A 9 -20.28 -16.78 8.14
N VAL A 10 -19.28 -16.74 9.00
CA VAL A 10 -18.51 -15.51 9.16
C VAL A 10 -17.83 -15.40 7.80
N GLN A 11 -18.45 -14.65 6.89
CA GLN A 11 -17.71 -14.13 5.76
C GLN A 11 -16.62 -13.30 6.42
N ASP A 12 -15.42 -13.85 6.44
CA ASP A 12 -14.20 -13.08 6.39
C ASP A 12 -14.43 -12.03 5.31
N GLU A 13 -14.87 -10.83 5.71
CA GLU A 13 -14.69 -9.63 4.92
C GLU A 13 -13.19 -9.36 4.96
N MET A 14 -12.43 -10.23 4.28
CA MET A 14 -11.10 -9.89 3.82
C MET A 14 -11.30 -8.62 3.01
N VAL A 15 -10.89 -7.49 3.58
CA VAL A 15 -10.77 -6.23 2.86
C VAL A 15 -10.03 -6.54 1.57
N MET A 16 -10.76 -6.58 0.45
CA MET A 16 -10.19 -6.80 -0.86
C MET A 16 -9.49 -5.50 -1.22
N LEU A 17 -8.27 -5.32 -0.70
CA LEU A 17 -7.36 -4.26 -1.14
C LEU A 17 -7.31 -4.36 -2.67
N LYS A 18 -7.87 -3.37 -3.38
CA LYS A 18 -7.78 -3.35 -4.85
C LYS A 18 -6.30 -3.48 -5.19
N ASP A 19 -5.98 -4.27 -6.23
CA ASP A 19 -4.60 -4.61 -6.60
C ASP A 19 -3.70 -3.36 -6.72
N ILE A 20 -3.01 -2.99 -5.64
CA ILE A 20 -1.94 -2.00 -5.66
C ILE A 20 -0.79 -2.64 -6.44
N LYS A 21 -0.41 -2.04 -7.57
CA LYS A 21 0.62 -2.59 -8.45
C LYS A 21 1.86 -1.71 -8.43
N TRP A 22 3.00 -2.35 -8.19
CA TRP A 22 4.30 -1.73 -8.39
C TRP A 22 4.49 -1.35 -9.85
N THR A 23 4.95 -0.12 -10.08
CA THR A 23 5.52 0.26 -11.37
C THR A 23 7.02 -0.02 -11.30
N LYS A 24 7.51 -0.91 -12.17
CA LYS A 24 8.95 -1.18 -12.29
C LYS A 24 9.62 -0.02 -13.01
N GLY A 25 10.64 0.57 -12.38
CA GLY A 25 11.35 1.74 -12.90
C GLY A 25 12.06 2.49 -11.79
N ASP A 26 12.89 3.45 -12.19
CA ASP A 26 13.68 4.32 -11.32
C ASP A 26 13.01 5.68 -11.08
N THR A 27 12.22 6.20 -12.02
CA THR A 27 11.53 7.50 -11.88
C THR A 27 10.08 7.47 -12.40
N PRO A 28 9.11 8.12 -11.72
CA PRO A 28 7.75 8.32 -12.21
C PRO A 28 7.68 9.42 -13.27
N LYS A 29 6.52 9.58 -13.91
CA LYS A 29 6.26 10.65 -14.90
C LYS A 29 5.77 11.95 -14.27
N GLU A 30 5.14 11.86 -13.11
CA GLU A 30 4.45 12.96 -12.44
C GLU A 30 5.13 13.27 -11.12
N GLN A 31 5.21 14.55 -10.77
CA GLN A 31 5.74 14.97 -9.47
C GLN A 31 4.79 14.56 -8.34
N GLY A 32 5.32 14.12 -7.21
CA GLY A 32 4.48 13.65 -6.11
C GLY A 32 5.20 12.79 -5.07
N VAL A 33 4.42 12.29 -4.11
CA VAL A 33 4.91 11.38 -3.07
C VAL A 33 4.61 9.94 -3.47
N TYR A 34 5.61 9.09 -3.36
CA TYR A 34 5.56 7.68 -3.75
C TYR A 34 6.05 6.80 -2.61
N ILE A 35 5.51 5.60 -2.51
CA ILE A 35 6.21 4.48 -1.87
C ILE A 35 7.18 3.92 -2.90
N ILE A 36 8.45 3.83 -2.56
CA ILE A 36 9.51 3.35 -3.44
C ILE A 36 10.11 2.05 -2.91
N ALA A 37 10.55 1.18 -3.82
CA ALA A 37 11.37 0.02 -3.52
C ALA A 37 12.83 0.40 -3.78
N VAL A 38 13.65 0.34 -2.74
CA VAL A 38 15.06 0.73 -2.77
C VAL A 38 15.92 -0.50 -2.56
N GLU A 39 16.92 -0.70 -3.43
CA GLU A 39 17.93 -1.73 -3.27
C GLU A 39 19.27 -1.09 -2.90
N THR A 40 19.83 -1.55 -1.77
CA THR A 40 21.11 -1.09 -1.21
C THR A 40 21.93 -2.32 -0.84
N PHE A 41 23.11 -2.50 -1.43
CA PHE A 41 23.97 -3.68 -1.20
C PHE A 41 23.23 -5.03 -1.28
N SER A 42 22.36 -5.21 -2.29
CA SER A 42 21.50 -6.39 -2.47
C SER A 42 20.45 -6.64 -1.39
N ILE A 43 20.19 -5.64 -0.54
CA ILE A 43 19.10 -5.63 0.43
C ILE A 43 17.98 -4.76 -0.13
N ALA A 44 16.77 -5.32 -0.23
CA ALA A 44 15.59 -4.58 -0.65
C ALA A 44 14.87 -3.98 0.58
N SER A 45 14.54 -2.70 0.49
CA SER A 45 13.74 -1.97 1.47
C SER A 45 12.67 -1.13 0.77
N SER A 46 11.72 -0.59 1.52
CA SER A 46 10.76 0.38 1.00
C SER A 46 10.66 1.60 1.91
N SER A 47 10.40 2.76 1.30
CA SER A 47 10.24 4.02 2.01
C SER A 47 9.29 4.94 1.26
N ALA A 48 8.80 6.00 1.93
CA ALA A 48 8.06 7.08 1.28
C ALA A 48 9.03 8.19 0.88
N SER A 49 8.99 8.63 -0.38
CA SER A 49 9.86 9.69 -0.89
C SER A 49 9.10 10.58 -1.88
N TYR A 50 9.51 11.85 -1.97
CA TYR A 50 8.99 12.80 -2.95
C TYR A 50 9.87 12.80 -4.20
N TRP A 51 9.25 12.80 -5.37
CA TRP A 51 9.91 12.96 -6.66
C TRP A 51 9.51 14.27 -7.33
N SER A 52 10.49 14.95 -7.92
CA SER A 52 10.26 16.01 -8.89
C SER A 52 11.15 15.84 -10.12
N PRO A 53 10.75 16.34 -11.30
CA PRO A 53 11.57 16.28 -12.51
C PRO A 53 12.82 17.18 -12.43
N VAL A 54 12.87 18.12 -11.48
CA VAL A 54 13.97 19.08 -11.33
C VAL A 54 15.01 18.59 -10.33
N GLU A 55 14.56 18.13 -9.16
CA GLU A 55 15.44 17.73 -8.05
C GLU A 55 15.63 16.21 -7.93
N GLY A 56 14.81 15.42 -8.63
CA GLY A 56 14.81 13.96 -8.50
C GLY A 56 14.14 13.50 -7.21
N TRP A 57 14.62 12.38 -6.66
CA TRP A 57 14.11 11.81 -5.40
C TRP A 57 14.69 12.50 -4.17
N THR A 58 13.84 12.77 -3.19
CA THR A 58 14.28 13.28 -1.89
C THR A 58 14.71 12.13 -0.96
N ASN A 59 15.72 12.37 -0.13
CA ASN A 59 16.16 11.45 0.93
C ASN A 59 16.58 10.04 0.44
N ILE A 60 17.18 9.94 -0.74
CA ILE A 60 17.78 8.70 -1.26
C ILE A 60 19.29 8.78 -1.10
N ALA A 61 19.90 7.76 -0.49
CA ALA A 61 21.34 7.74 -0.33
C ALA A 61 22.03 7.56 -1.70
N PRO A 62 23.29 8.00 -1.88
CA PRO A 62 23.97 7.89 -3.18
C PRO A 62 24.11 6.45 -3.69
N ASP A 63 24.20 5.46 -2.79
CA ASP A 63 24.35 4.04 -3.13
C ASP A 63 23.00 3.33 -3.35
N ASP A 64 21.89 4.00 -3.04
CA ASP A 64 20.55 3.45 -3.13
C ASP A 64 20.06 3.46 -4.57
N LYS A 65 19.44 2.35 -5.00
CA LYS A 65 18.82 2.24 -6.32
C LYS A 65 17.33 2.03 -6.19
N VAL A 66 16.54 2.98 -6.70
CA VAL A 66 15.10 2.79 -6.85
C VAL A 66 14.84 1.74 -7.93
N ARG A 67 14.05 0.72 -7.60
CA ARG A 67 13.69 -0.40 -8.50
C ARG A 67 12.22 -0.38 -8.91
N GLY A 68 11.40 0.32 -8.15
CA GLY A 68 9.99 0.52 -8.46
C GLY A 68 9.35 1.52 -7.53
N PHE A 69 8.14 1.93 -7.88
CA PHE A 69 7.37 2.93 -7.15
C PHE A 69 5.86 2.65 -7.24
N ILE A 70 5.12 3.16 -6.25
CA ILE A 70 3.66 3.19 -6.18
C ILE A 70 3.26 4.61 -5.74
N PRO A 71 2.30 5.29 -6.41
CA PRO A 71 1.78 6.57 -5.93
C PRO A 71 1.25 6.43 -4.50
N LEU A 72 1.67 7.31 -3.58
CA LEU A 72 1.19 7.23 -2.19
C LEU A 72 -0.33 7.34 -2.11
N HIS A 73 -0.94 8.15 -2.99
CA HIS A 73 -2.38 8.30 -3.08
C HIS A 73 -3.12 6.96 -3.31
N ASP A 74 -2.57 6.10 -4.17
CA ASP A 74 -3.17 4.78 -4.45
C ASP A 74 -3.13 3.87 -3.22
N VAL A 75 -2.08 3.98 -2.40
CA VAL A 75 -1.94 3.22 -1.17
C VAL A 75 -2.94 3.71 -0.12
N ILE A 76 -2.97 5.01 0.17
CA ILE A 76 -3.82 5.57 1.24
C ILE A 76 -5.31 5.38 0.96
N MET A 77 -5.73 5.34 -0.30
CA MET A 77 -7.13 5.14 -0.66
C MET A 77 -7.62 3.70 -0.45
N GLN A 78 -6.70 2.74 -0.24
CA GLN A 78 -7.05 1.34 0.08
C GLN A 78 -6.88 1.01 1.56
N LEU A 79 -6.07 1.78 2.28
CA LEU A 79 -5.85 1.52 3.70
C LEU A 79 -7.11 1.90 4.47
N PRO A 80 -7.57 1.05 5.41
CA PRO A 80 -8.62 1.45 6.33
C PRO A 80 -8.17 2.69 7.11
N TYR A 81 -9.11 3.58 7.41
CA TYR A 81 -8.81 4.71 8.26
C TYR A 81 -8.44 4.20 9.66
N PHE A 82 -7.29 4.64 10.17
CA PHE A 82 -6.75 4.17 11.44
C PHE A 82 -7.68 4.43 12.65
N TRP A 83 -8.62 5.37 12.52
CA TRP A 83 -9.56 5.78 13.56
C TRP A 83 -10.99 5.27 13.34
N GLU A 84 -11.24 4.47 12.31
CA GLU A 84 -12.50 3.75 12.19
C GLU A 84 -12.37 2.50 13.06
N ASP A 85 -12.92 2.56 14.28
CA ASP A 85 -13.17 1.37 15.06
C ASP A 85 -14.12 0.46 14.26
N ASP A 86 -13.85 -0.85 14.29
CA ASP A 86 -14.59 -1.92 13.58
C ASP A 86 -16.03 -2.11 14.12
N GLU A 87 -16.66 -1.05 14.65
CA GLU A 87 -18.00 -1.05 15.25
C GLU A 87 -19.11 -0.79 14.21
N SER A 88 -19.13 -1.55 13.12
CA SER A 88 -20.34 -1.69 12.29
C SER A 88 -21.04 -3.04 12.41
N THR A 89 -20.78 -3.80 13.47
CA THR A 89 -21.62 -4.95 13.88
C THR A 89 -22.27 -4.72 15.23
N GLY A 90 -23.06 -3.66 15.34
CA GLY A 90 -23.90 -3.36 16.50
C GLY A 90 -25.29 -2.89 16.05
N THR A 91 -26.03 -3.73 15.32
CA THR A 91 -27.47 -3.50 15.12
C THR A 91 -28.17 -3.46 16.49
N PRO A 92 -29.09 -2.50 16.74
CA PRO A 92 -29.92 -2.48 17.95
C PRO A 92 -30.85 -3.68 18.06
#